data_AF-A0A1Q7LV49-F1
#
_entry.id   AF-A0A1Q7LV49-F1
#
_cell.length_a   1.000
_cell.length_b   1.000
_cell.length_c   1.000
_cell.angle_alpha   90.00
_cell.angle_beta   90.00
_cell.angle_gamma   90.00
#
_symmetry.space_group_name_H-M   'P 1'
#
loop_
_entity.id
_entity.type
_entity.pdbx_description
1 polymer ?
#
loop_
_entity_poly.entity_id
_entity_poly.type
_entity_poly.pdbx_seq_one_letter_code
_entity_poly.pdbx_strand_id
1 'polypeptide(L)'
;MFLLGHTCWSYLFSKATGRELNVNLPAYLALLSGILPDFDIYFQPYIAHHTYTHSLLVVVPVAIVLTYLFGKLGFAFSIGILSHLLGDSLVGTIPILYPLLPNYDVGLNLGIPGVADTILEIGAFALVLVYAYFNSDYRLVLKPSRESLLLGIPLFAFVTLTLLFAGDRSIPLAAFAFSRRALTVITLGHILLSGILALGAVQGFRWYLGKGRVKRAIAGDVSPIQPPT
;
A
#
# COMPACT_ATOMS: atom_id res chain seq x y z
N MET A 1 -7.50 9.08 7.12
CA MET A 1 -7.58 7.76 7.80
C MET A 1 -6.16 7.36 8.16
N PHE A 2 -5.89 6.31 8.92
CA PHE A 2 -4.52 5.82 9.04
C PHE A 2 -4.14 4.95 7.82
N LEU A 3 -2.82 4.79 7.62
CA LEU A 3 -2.24 4.07 6.49
C LEU A 3 -2.81 2.65 6.31
N LEU A 4 -3.19 1.97 7.40
CA LEU A 4 -3.80 0.64 7.36
C LEU A 4 -5.07 0.66 6.51
N GLY A 5 -6.01 1.55 6.83
CA GLY A 5 -7.21 1.75 6.05
C GLY A 5 -6.92 2.11 4.59
N HIS A 6 -6.01 3.05 4.34
CA HIS A 6 -5.70 3.49 2.97
C HIS A 6 -5.17 2.34 2.09
N THR A 7 -4.25 1.57 2.64
CA THR A 7 -3.66 0.40 1.97
C THR A 7 -4.71 -0.70 1.72
N CYS A 8 -5.59 -0.93 2.69
CA CYS A 8 -6.60 -1.98 2.59
C CYS A 8 -7.72 -1.62 1.62
N TRP A 9 -8.27 -0.40 1.71
CA TRP A 9 -9.29 0.06 0.78
C TRP A 9 -8.77 0.10 -0.64
N SER A 10 -7.55 0.59 -0.87
CA SER A 10 -6.98 0.59 -2.21
C SER A 10 -6.81 -0.81 -2.78
N TYR A 11 -6.44 -1.80 -1.96
CA TYR A 11 -6.40 -3.19 -2.42
C TYR A 11 -7.78 -3.67 -2.88
N LEU A 12 -8.82 -3.44 -2.06
CA LEU A 12 -10.19 -3.86 -2.36
C LEU A 12 -10.71 -3.22 -3.65
N PHE A 13 -10.63 -1.88 -3.73
CA PHE A 13 -11.10 -1.12 -4.88
C PHE A 13 -10.33 -1.47 -6.15
N SER A 14 -9.00 -1.50 -6.09
CA SER A 14 -8.20 -1.77 -7.29
C SER A 14 -8.35 -3.20 -7.79
N LYS A 15 -8.38 -4.20 -6.90
CA LYS A 15 -8.56 -5.62 -7.30
C LYS A 15 -9.99 -5.87 -7.80
N ALA A 16 -11.00 -5.26 -7.18
CA ALA A 16 -12.39 -5.37 -7.65
C ALA A 16 -12.55 -4.75 -9.05
N THR A 17 -12.05 -3.53 -9.25
CA THR A 17 -12.05 -2.88 -10.57
C THR A 17 -11.24 -3.68 -11.59
N GLY A 18 -10.07 -4.19 -11.21
CA GLY A 18 -9.25 -5.01 -12.11
C GLY A 18 -10.00 -6.25 -12.59
N ARG A 19 -10.69 -6.95 -11.68
CA ARG A 19 -11.53 -8.10 -12.00
C ARG A 19 -12.66 -7.75 -12.96
N GLU A 20 -13.37 -6.65 -12.72
CA GLU A 20 -14.45 -6.17 -13.60
C GLU A 20 -13.95 -5.85 -15.01
N LEU A 21 -12.76 -5.25 -15.10
CA LEU A 21 -12.14 -4.90 -16.38
C LEU A 21 -11.43 -6.09 -17.07
N ASN A 22 -11.43 -7.27 -16.45
CA ASN A 22 -10.69 -8.46 -16.88
C ASN A 22 -9.17 -8.23 -16.98
N VAL A 23 -8.59 -7.56 -15.99
CA VAL A 23 -7.14 -7.41 -15.83
C VAL A 23 -6.69 -7.87 -14.46
N ASN A 24 -5.54 -8.53 -14.39
CA ASN A 24 -4.96 -8.91 -13.11
C ASN A 24 -4.03 -7.79 -12.61
N LEU A 25 -4.52 -6.97 -11.67
CA LEU A 25 -3.65 -6.05 -10.94
C LEU A 25 -2.89 -6.81 -9.83
N PRO A 26 -1.55 -6.82 -9.85
CA PRO A 26 -0.74 -7.44 -8.81
C PRO A 26 -1.03 -6.86 -7.42
N ALA A 27 -1.03 -7.70 -6.39
CA ALA A 27 -1.34 -7.30 -5.02
C ALA A 27 -0.46 -6.14 -4.52
N TYR A 28 0.85 -6.15 -4.85
CA TYR A 28 1.76 -5.10 -4.42
C TYR A 28 1.38 -3.72 -4.99
N LEU A 29 0.88 -3.65 -6.24
CA LEU A 29 0.41 -2.40 -6.83
C LEU A 29 -0.91 -1.96 -6.21
N ALA A 30 -1.84 -2.90 -5.99
CA ALA A 30 -3.13 -2.61 -5.39
C ALA A 30 -3.02 -2.09 -3.94
N LEU A 31 -2.05 -2.60 -3.17
CA LEU A 31 -1.74 -2.10 -1.82
C LEU A 31 -1.01 -0.75 -1.89
N LEU A 32 -0.09 -0.58 -2.83
CA LEU A 32 0.71 0.65 -2.96
C LEU A 32 -0.11 1.85 -3.42
N SER A 33 -1.11 1.66 -4.29
CA SER A 33 -1.90 2.77 -4.86
C SER A 33 -2.54 3.67 -3.81
N GLY A 34 -3.00 3.10 -2.69
CA GLY A 34 -3.60 3.86 -1.59
C GLY A 34 -2.59 4.61 -0.74
N ILE A 35 -1.30 4.31 -0.86
CA ILE A 35 -0.23 4.98 -0.12
C ILE A 35 0.29 6.20 -0.89
N LEU A 36 0.09 6.25 -2.22
CA LEU A 36 0.69 7.27 -3.08
C LEU A 36 0.32 8.72 -2.73
N PRO A 37 -0.92 9.05 -2.32
CA PRO A 37 -1.22 10.43 -1.92
C PRO A 37 -0.42 10.91 -0.70
N ASP A 38 -0.16 10.02 0.27
CA ASP A 38 0.67 10.28 1.47
C ASP A 38 2.17 10.36 1.16
N PHE A 39 2.58 10.13 -0.09
CA PHE A 39 3.97 10.25 -0.46
C PHE A 39 4.49 11.69 -0.33
N ASP A 40 3.60 12.68 -0.21
CA ASP A 40 3.94 14.07 0.12
C ASP A 40 4.65 14.23 1.47
N ILE A 41 4.43 13.32 2.43
CA ILE A 41 5.07 13.33 3.75
C ILE A 41 6.60 13.24 3.63
N TYR A 42 7.12 12.51 2.64
CA TYR A 42 8.57 12.45 2.40
C TYR A 42 9.20 13.79 2.04
N PHE A 43 8.38 14.73 1.56
CA PHE A 43 8.83 16.04 1.08
C PHE A 43 8.57 17.15 2.09
N GLN A 44 8.19 16.83 3.33
CA GLN A 44 8.13 17.80 4.42
C GLN A 44 9.51 18.44 4.65
N PRO A 45 9.58 19.76 4.94
CA PRO A 45 8.47 20.72 5.05
C PRO A 45 8.10 21.40 3.71
N TYR A 46 8.69 21.00 2.58
CA TYR A 46 8.52 21.68 1.29
C TYR A 46 7.13 21.49 0.67
N ILE A 47 6.53 20.33 0.88
CA ILE A 47 5.14 20.04 0.50
C ILE A 47 4.36 19.74 1.77
N ALA A 48 3.39 20.60 2.09
CA ALA A 48 2.50 20.38 3.21
C ALA A 48 1.61 19.16 2.94
N HIS A 49 1.51 18.26 3.92
CA HIS A 49 0.60 17.13 3.84
C HIS A 49 -0.86 17.62 3.72
N HIS A 50 -1.71 16.87 3.01
CA HIS A 50 -3.07 17.28 2.63
C HIS A 50 -3.08 18.56 1.76
N THR A 51 -2.24 18.63 0.73
CA THR A 51 -2.31 19.72 -0.29
C THR A 51 -2.43 19.17 -1.70
N TYR A 52 -1.36 19.25 -2.50
CA TYR A 52 -1.37 18.88 -3.93
C TYR A 52 -1.76 17.42 -4.14
N THR A 53 -1.19 16.47 -3.40
CA THR A 53 -1.42 15.03 -3.60
C THR A 53 -2.81 14.56 -3.14
N HIS A 54 -3.55 15.40 -2.43
CA HIS A 54 -4.92 15.13 -1.95
C HIS A 54 -5.97 15.97 -2.70
N SER A 55 -5.55 16.72 -3.71
CA SER A 55 -6.42 17.54 -4.56
C SER A 55 -6.90 16.77 -5.78
N LEU A 56 -8.19 16.86 -6.08
CA LEU A 56 -8.75 16.29 -7.31
C LEU A 56 -8.17 16.95 -8.55
N LEU A 57 -7.77 18.24 -8.47
CA LEU A 57 -7.14 18.95 -9.58
C LEU A 57 -5.78 18.35 -9.98
N VAL A 58 -5.13 17.61 -9.07
CA VAL A 58 -3.85 16.93 -9.34
C VAL A 58 -4.07 15.44 -9.56
N VAL A 59 -4.83 14.79 -8.68
CA VAL A 59 -5.02 13.34 -8.70
C VAL A 59 -5.81 12.88 -9.92
N VAL A 60 -6.82 13.63 -10.37
CA VAL A 60 -7.61 13.25 -11.56
C VAL A 60 -6.76 13.30 -12.84
N PRO A 61 -5.99 14.37 -13.14
CA PRO A 61 -5.07 14.34 -14.28
C PRO A 61 -4.05 13.20 -14.20
N VAL A 62 -3.48 12.92 -13.03
CA VAL A 62 -2.58 11.77 -12.84
C VAL A 62 -3.29 10.45 -13.16
N ALA A 63 -4.50 10.25 -12.64
CA ALA A 63 -5.32 9.07 -12.93
C ALA A 63 -5.64 8.93 -14.42
N ILE A 64 -5.92 10.03 -15.12
CA ILE A 64 -6.15 10.05 -16.57
C ILE A 64 -4.89 9.64 -17.31
N VAL A 65 -3.72 10.20 -16.95
CA VAL A 65 -2.44 9.86 -17.58
C VAL A 65 -2.09 8.39 -17.36
N LEU A 66 -2.24 7.89 -16.12
CA LEU A 66 -2.00 6.48 -15.81
C LEU A 66 -2.95 5.56 -16.59
N THR A 67 -4.23 5.92 -16.68
CA THR A 67 -5.23 5.17 -17.47
C THR A 67 -4.89 5.19 -18.95
N TYR A 68 -4.44 6.32 -19.49
CA TYR A 68 -4.04 6.45 -20.89
C TYR A 68 -2.82 5.56 -21.21
N LEU A 69 -1.78 5.61 -20.35
CA LEU A 69 -0.53 4.89 -20.59
C LEU A 69 -0.63 3.38 -20.34
N PHE A 70 -1.39 2.95 -19.33
CA PHE A 70 -1.47 1.55 -18.90
C PHE A 70 -2.84 0.92 -19.15
N GLY A 71 -3.74 1.60 -19.86
CA GLY A 71 -5.08 1.14 -20.19
C GLY A 71 -5.89 0.76 -18.95
N LYS A 72 -6.57 -0.38 -19.04
CA LYS A 72 -7.40 -0.94 -17.96
C LYS A 72 -6.63 -1.21 -16.66
N LEU A 73 -5.34 -1.56 -16.75
CA LEU A 73 -4.48 -1.75 -15.57
C LEU A 73 -4.25 -0.41 -14.86
N GLY A 74 -3.96 0.64 -15.62
CA GLY A 74 -3.82 2.01 -15.12
C GLY A 74 -5.10 2.53 -14.49
N PHE A 75 -6.26 2.22 -15.09
CA PHE A 75 -7.55 2.57 -14.51
C PHE A 75 -7.78 1.88 -13.17
N ALA A 76 -7.59 0.55 -13.08
CA ALA A 76 -7.76 -0.20 -11.84
C ALA A 76 -6.83 0.32 -10.73
N PHE A 77 -5.57 0.62 -11.04
CA PHE A 77 -4.63 1.23 -10.11
C PHE A 77 -5.06 2.64 -9.67
N SER A 78 -5.56 3.46 -10.61
CA SER A 78 -6.03 4.82 -10.33
C SER A 78 -7.25 4.86 -9.43
N ILE A 79 -8.15 3.87 -9.54
CA ILE A 79 -9.28 3.71 -8.61
C ILE A 79 -8.77 3.46 -7.17
N GLY A 80 -7.64 2.75 -7.01
CA GLY A 80 -6.94 2.64 -5.74
C GLY A 80 -6.46 3.98 -5.18
N ILE A 81 -5.86 4.83 -6.02
CA ILE A 81 -5.43 6.17 -5.61
C ILE A 81 -6.64 7.02 -5.20
N LEU A 82 -7.71 7.01 -5.98
CA LEU A 82 -8.93 7.78 -5.66
C LEU A 82 -9.63 7.29 -4.38
N SER A 83 -9.54 5.99 -4.07
CA SER A 83 -10.09 5.44 -2.82
C SER A 83 -9.43 6.03 -1.57
N HIS A 84 -8.18 6.51 -1.67
CA HIS A 84 -7.51 7.21 -0.58
C HIS A 84 -8.24 8.51 -0.23
N LEU A 85 -8.49 9.36 -1.23
CA LEU A 85 -9.18 10.65 -1.05
C LEU A 85 -10.60 10.43 -0.52
N LEU A 86 -11.29 9.39 -0.99
CA LEU A 86 -12.56 8.98 -0.43
C LEU A 86 -12.42 8.65 1.06
N GLY A 87 -11.46 7.81 1.42
CA GLY A 87 -11.18 7.44 2.80
C GLY A 87 -10.97 8.65 3.71
N ASP A 88 -10.14 9.60 3.31
CA ASP A 88 -9.94 10.83 4.11
C ASP A 88 -11.19 11.69 4.19
N SER A 89 -11.92 11.84 3.10
CA SER A 89 -13.17 12.60 3.11
C SER A 89 -14.25 11.98 4.00
N LEU A 90 -14.19 10.67 4.31
CA LEU A 90 -15.11 10.05 5.24
C LEU A 90 -14.75 10.39 6.69
N VAL A 91 -13.49 10.22 7.08
CA VAL A 91 -13.09 10.36 8.49
C VAL A 91 -12.63 11.77 8.88
N GLY A 92 -12.25 12.58 7.91
CA GLY A 92 -11.78 13.96 8.09
C GLY A 92 -12.28 14.86 6.97
N THR A 93 -11.45 15.83 6.59
CA THR A 93 -11.70 16.76 5.48
C THR A 93 -10.44 16.88 4.62
N ILE A 94 -10.63 17.07 3.32
CA ILE A 94 -9.53 17.26 2.36
C ILE A 94 -9.78 18.48 1.46
N PRO A 95 -8.73 19.25 1.09
CA PRO A 95 -8.86 20.41 0.21
C PRO A 95 -8.91 19.96 -1.26
N ILE A 96 -10.09 19.52 -1.70
CA ILE A 96 -10.29 18.87 -3.02
C ILE A 96 -9.92 19.74 -4.23
N LEU A 97 -9.84 21.07 -4.06
CA LEU A 97 -9.56 22.05 -5.12
C LEU A 97 -8.26 22.83 -4.90
N TYR A 98 -7.35 22.32 -4.07
CA TYR A 98 -6.02 22.94 -3.89
C TYR A 98 -5.21 22.92 -5.20
N PRO A 99 -4.45 23.97 -5.55
CA PRO A 99 -4.27 25.25 -4.84
C PRO A 99 -5.26 26.35 -5.25
N LEU A 100 -6.22 26.08 -6.15
CA LEU A 100 -7.13 27.11 -6.66
C LEU A 100 -8.06 27.64 -5.57
N LEU A 101 -8.55 26.76 -4.70
CA LEU A 101 -9.36 27.10 -3.53
C LEU A 101 -8.77 26.43 -2.29
N PRO A 102 -7.70 27.00 -1.69
CA PRO A 102 -6.91 26.32 -0.67
C PRO A 102 -7.62 26.14 0.68
N ASN A 103 -8.71 26.89 0.93
CA ASN A 103 -9.52 26.80 2.16
C ASN A 103 -10.86 26.08 1.93
N TYR A 104 -11.02 25.41 0.78
CA TYR A 104 -12.25 24.69 0.44
C TYR A 104 -12.09 23.20 0.74
N ASP A 105 -12.29 22.87 2.01
CA ASP A 105 -12.20 21.50 2.52
C ASP A 105 -13.56 20.79 2.42
N VAL A 106 -13.54 19.53 1.99
CA VAL A 106 -14.73 18.69 1.87
C VAL A 106 -14.52 17.38 2.62
N GLY A 107 -15.53 16.98 3.39
CA GLY A 107 -15.59 15.68 4.07
C GLY A 107 -16.70 15.59 5.10
N LEU A 108 -17.00 14.38 5.55
CA LEU A 108 -17.99 14.08 6.57
C LEU A 108 -17.44 14.29 7.99
N ASN A 109 -16.11 14.32 8.15
CA ASN A 109 -15.43 14.54 9.42
C ASN A 109 -15.93 13.62 10.55
N LEU A 110 -16.04 12.32 10.29
CA LEU A 110 -16.49 11.33 11.28
C LEU A 110 -15.51 11.17 12.48
N GLY A 111 -14.31 11.76 12.39
CA GLY A 111 -13.34 11.93 13.47
C GLY A 111 -12.23 10.87 13.49
N ILE A 112 -10.99 11.32 13.73
CA ILE A 112 -9.79 10.47 13.83
C ILE A 112 -9.03 10.79 15.14
N PRO A 113 -8.72 9.79 15.99
CA PRO A 113 -9.25 8.43 15.98
C PRO A 113 -10.68 8.40 16.53
N GLY A 114 -11.58 7.69 15.84
CA GLY A 114 -12.99 7.54 16.21
C GLY A 114 -13.50 6.11 16.05
N VAL A 115 -14.74 5.85 16.47
CA VAL A 115 -15.39 4.54 16.27
C VAL A 115 -15.58 4.26 14.78
N ALA A 116 -16.02 5.26 14.01
CA ALA A 116 -16.20 5.15 12.56
C ALA A 116 -14.88 4.82 11.86
N ASP A 117 -13.82 5.58 12.16
CA ASP A 117 -12.45 5.36 11.67
C ASP A 117 -11.97 3.93 12.01
N THR A 118 -12.10 3.50 13.26
CA THR A 118 -11.73 2.13 13.68
C THR A 118 -12.48 1.05 12.88
N ILE A 119 -13.79 1.22 12.67
CA ILE A 119 -14.60 0.28 11.89
C ILE A 119 -14.15 0.26 10.43
N LEU A 120 -13.91 1.42 9.83
CA LEU A 120 -13.47 1.53 8.44
C LEU A 120 -12.11 0.85 8.23
N GLU A 121 -11.17 1.04 9.15
CA GLU A 121 -9.82 0.47 9.02
C GLU A 121 -9.77 -1.03 9.27
N ILE A 122 -10.32 -1.48 10.39
CA ILE A 122 -10.31 -2.91 10.74
C ILE A 122 -11.25 -3.69 9.84
N GLY A 123 -12.39 -3.10 9.48
CA GLY A 123 -13.31 -3.67 8.50
C GLY A 123 -12.65 -3.87 7.15
N ALA A 124 -11.93 -2.85 6.64
CA ALA A 124 -11.17 -2.99 5.40
C ALA A 124 -10.08 -4.06 5.52
N PHE A 125 -9.33 -4.08 6.62
CA PHE A 125 -8.30 -5.10 6.84
C PHE A 125 -8.89 -6.52 6.83
N ALA A 126 -9.98 -6.76 7.56
CA ALA A 126 -10.66 -8.06 7.57
C ALA A 126 -11.16 -8.44 6.17
N LEU A 127 -11.76 -7.50 5.44
CA LEU A 127 -12.21 -7.72 4.07
C LEU A 127 -11.04 -8.04 3.12
N VAL A 128 -9.88 -7.41 3.28
CA VAL A 128 -8.68 -7.72 2.51
C VAL A 128 -8.24 -9.16 2.74
N LEU A 129 -8.24 -9.66 3.98
CA LEU A 129 -7.87 -11.06 4.26
C LEU A 129 -8.78 -12.04 3.52
N VAL A 130 -10.10 -11.78 3.55
CA VAL A 130 -11.10 -12.58 2.84
C VAL A 130 -10.92 -12.47 1.32
N TYR A 131 -10.76 -11.26 0.79
CA TYR A 131 -10.65 -11.02 -0.64
C TYR A 131 -9.34 -11.55 -1.22
N ALA A 132 -8.24 -11.43 -0.49
CA ALA A 132 -6.94 -12.00 -0.84
C ALA A 132 -6.96 -13.54 -0.84
N TYR A 133 -7.77 -14.15 0.04
CA TYR A 133 -8.02 -15.58 -0.02
C TYR A 133 -8.69 -15.98 -1.34
N PHE A 134 -9.77 -15.29 -1.71
CA PHE A 134 -10.50 -15.56 -2.97
C PHE A 134 -9.68 -15.26 -4.23
N ASN A 135 -8.80 -14.25 -4.19
CA ASN A 135 -7.89 -13.92 -5.28
C ASN A 135 -6.63 -14.79 -5.32
N SER A 136 -6.47 -15.75 -4.40
CA SER A 136 -5.25 -16.56 -4.25
C SER A 136 -3.97 -15.77 -3.93
N ASP A 137 -4.09 -14.50 -3.53
CA ASP A 137 -2.95 -13.64 -3.18
C ASP A 137 -2.26 -14.12 -1.88
N TYR A 138 -2.94 -14.91 -1.04
CA TYR A 138 -2.33 -15.59 0.12
C TYR A 138 -1.13 -16.46 -0.25
N ARG A 139 -1.03 -16.93 -1.50
CA ARG A 139 0.12 -17.71 -1.97
C ARG A 139 1.41 -16.90 -1.95
N LEU A 140 1.34 -15.57 -2.05
CA LEU A 140 2.49 -14.68 -2.00
C LEU A 140 3.23 -14.75 -0.65
N VAL A 141 2.53 -15.10 0.43
CA VAL A 141 3.12 -15.24 1.77
C VAL A 141 3.41 -16.69 2.15
N LEU A 142 2.76 -17.66 1.51
CA LEU A 142 2.97 -19.09 1.79
C LEU A 142 4.02 -19.75 0.91
N LYS A 143 4.24 -19.27 -0.32
CA LYS A 143 5.13 -19.90 -1.30
C LYS A 143 6.18 -18.92 -1.83
N PRO A 144 7.46 -19.33 -1.97
CA PRO A 144 8.48 -18.52 -2.62
C PRO A 144 8.10 -18.17 -4.07
N SER A 145 8.02 -16.88 -4.39
CA SER A 145 7.74 -16.41 -5.75
C SER A 145 8.46 -15.09 -6.05
N ARG A 146 8.60 -14.74 -7.34
CA ARG A 146 9.14 -13.45 -7.75
C ARG A 146 8.27 -12.29 -7.26
N GLU A 147 6.96 -12.43 -7.37
CA GLU A 147 5.99 -11.39 -7.02
C GLU A 147 6.00 -11.10 -5.52
N SER A 148 6.26 -12.11 -4.69
CA SER A 148 6.43 -11.96 -3.25
C SER A 148 7.54 -10.96 -2.89
N LEU A 149 8.60 -10.84 -3.72
CA LEU A 149 9.67 -9.86 -3.50
C LEU A 149 9.14 -8.42 -3.62
N LEU A 150 8.16 -8.19 -4.50
CA LEU A 150 7.60 -6.87 -4.76
C LEU A 150 6.69 -6.40 -3.62
N LEU A 151 6.23 -7.29 -2.73
CA LEU A 151 5.54 -6.90 -1.49
C LEU A 151 6.46 -6.12 -0.53
N GLY A 152 7.78 -6.17 -0.73
CA GLY A 152 8.72 -5.30 -0.03
C GLY A 152 8.52 -3.82 -0.32
N ILE A 153 7.96 -3.45 -1.49
CA ILE A 153 7.70 -2.06 -1.86
C ILE A 153 6.59 -1.44 -1.00
N PRO A 154 5.35 -1.97 -0.96
CA PRO A 154 4.32 -1.44 -0.08
C PRO A 154 4.71 -1.61 1.39
N LEU A 155 5.43 -2.66 1.79
CA LEU A 155 5.94 -2.77 3.17
C LEU A 155 6.85 -1.60 3.53
N PHE A 156 7.84 -1.31 2.67
CA PHE A 156 8.78 -0.23 2.90
C PHE A 156 8.03 1.09 3.03
N ALA A 157 7.17 1.43 2.06
CA ALA A 157 6.40 2.66 2.06
C ALA A 157 5.50 2.78 3.30
N PHE A 158 4.80 1.71 3.65
CA PHE A 158 3.89 1.66 4.81
C PHE A 158 4.62 1.90 6.13
N VAL A 159 5.74 1.22 6.36
CA VAL A 159 6.51 1.36 7.61
C VAL A 159 7.18 2.73 7.71
N THR A 160 7.81 3.19 6.63
CA THR A 160 8.57 4.45 6.63
C THR A 160 7.68 5.67 6.74
N LEU A 161 6.51 5.69 6.07
CA LEU A 161 5.54 6.79 6.23
C LEU A 161 4.98 6.84 7.67
N THR A 162 4.69 5.69 8.28
CA THR A 162 4.30 5.65 9.71
C THR A 162 5.38 6.25 10.61
N LEU A 163 6.65 5.95 10.35
CA LEU A 163 7.77 6.49 11.12
C LEU A 163 7.96 7.99 10.89
N LEU A 164 7.89 8.46 9.65
CA LEU A 164 8.01 9.89 9.30
C LEU A 164 6.89 10.69 9.94
N PHE A 165 5.64 10.23 9.83
CA PHE A 165 4.50 10.89 10.44
C PHE A 165 4.68 11.07 11.96
N ALA A 166 5.21 10.05 12.65
CA ALA A 166 5.49 10.15 14.08
C ALA A 166 6.67 11.08 14.40
N GLY A 167 7.74 11.00 13.60
CA GLY A 167 8.95 11.82 13.74
C GLY A 167 8.68 13.30 13.55
N ASP A 168 7.99 13.68 12.46
CA ASP A 168 7.66 15.06 12.12
C ASP A 168 6.80 15.72 13.19
N ARG A 169 5.96 14.93 13.88
CA ARG A 169 5.12 15.41 14.98
C ARG A 169 5.79 15.34 16.35
N SER A 170 7.03 14.87 16.43
CA SER A 170 7.74 14.62 17.70
C SER A 170 6.93 13.76 18.68
N ILE A 171 6.16 12.81 18.15
CA ILE A 171 5.28 11.94 18.92
C ILE A 171 6.02 10.65 19.25
N PRO A 172 6.11 10.24 20.54
CA PRO A 172 6.58 8.90 20.88
C PRO A 172 5.59 7.87 20.32
N LEU A 173 5.94 7.24 19.20
CA LEU A 173 5.02 6.41 18.40
C LEU A 173 4.30 5.36 19.24
N ALA A 174 5.03 4.63 20.10
CA ALA A 174 4.44 3.62 20.97
C ALA A 174 3.44 4.23 21.97
N ALA A 175 3.77 5.37 22.59
CA ALA A 175 2.88 6.02 23.54
C ALA A 175 1.58 6.47 22.85
N PHE A 176 1.67 7.01 21.63
CA PHE A 176 0.51 7.43 20.86
C PHE A 176 -0.33 6.24 20.37
N ALA A 177 0.32 5.25 19.76
CA ALA A 177 -0.31 4.06 19.20
C ALA A 177 -1.14 3.29 20.22
N PHE A 178 -0.70 3.29 21.49
CA PHE A 178 -1.39 2.60 22.59
C PHE A 178 -2.13 3.54 23.56
N SER A 179 -2.29 4.82 23.20
CA SER A 179 -2.92 5.82 24.08
C SER A 179 -4.44 5.66 24.24
N ARG A 180 -5.10 5.05 23.24
CA ARG A 180 -6.56 4.91 23.19
C ARG A 180 -6.92 3.54 22.62
N ARG A 181 -8.03 2.95 23.08
CA ARG A 181 -8.51 1.64 22.59
C ARG A 181 -8.65 1.58 21.07
N ALA A 182 -9.21 2.63 20.45
CA ALA A 182 -9.34 2.76 19.00
C ALA A 182 -7.97 2.67 18.29
N LEU A 183 -7.01 3.50 18.73
CA LEU A 183 -5.65 3.51 18.19
C LEU A 183 -4.93 2.18 18.43
N THR A 184 -5.10 1.56 19.60
CA THR A 184 -4.50 0.25 19.89
C THR A 184 -4.98 -0.79 18.89
N VAL A 185 -6.28 -0.84 18.62
CA VAL A 185 -6.86 -1.79 17.68
C VAL A 185 -6.34 -1.56 16.26
N ILE A 186 -6.35 -0.30 15.78
CA ILE A 186 -5.79 0.08 14.47
C ILE A 186 -4.30 -0.29 14.40
N THR A 187 -3.54 -0.02 15.45
CA THR A 187 -2.11 -0.35 15.56
C THR A 187 -1.87 -1.85 15.45
N LEU A 188 -2.68 -2.68 16.11
CA LEU A 188 -2.58 -4.13 15.98
C LEU A 188 -2.83 -4.59 14.54
N GLY A 189 -3.84 -4.02 13.86
CA GLY A 189 -4.06 -4.26 12.44
C GLY A 189 -2.86 -3.85 11.57
N HIS A 190 -2.26 -2.69 11.87
CA HIS A 190 -1.09 -2.17 11.17
C HIS A 190 0.14 -3.10 11.35
N ILE A 191 0.39 -3.59 12.57
CA ILE A 191 1.45 -4.55 12.87
C ILE A 191 1.21 -5.86 12.12
N LEU A 192 -0.02 -6.37 12.13
CA LEU A 192 -0.37 -7.62 11.44
C LEU A 192 -0.19 -7.50 9.92
N LEU A 193 -0.68 -6.42 9.31
CA LEU A 193 -0.49 -6.17 7.88
C LEU A 193 1.01 -6.06 7.55
N SER A 194 1.78 -5.31 8.33
CA SER A 194 3.24 -5.21 8.18
C SER A 194 3.90 -6.58 8.25
N GLY A 195 3.50 -7.42 9.21
CA GLY A 195 3.97 -8.79 9.36
C GLY A 195 3.66 -9.65 8.12
N ILE A 196 2.44 -9.57 7.58
CA ILE A 196 2.03 -10.28 6.36
C ILE A 196 2.90 -9.85 5.17
N LEU A 197 3.10 -8.54 4.98
CA LEU A 197 3.94 -8.03 3.89
C LEU A 197 5.41 -8.43 4.06
N ALA A 198 5.92 -8.40 5.29
CA ALA A 198 7.27 -8.84 5.62
C ALA A 198 7.47 -10.34 5.33
N LEU A 199 6.52 -11.19 5.72
CA LEU A 199 6.53 -12.60 5.38
C LEU A 199 6.56 -12.81 3.86
N GLY A 200 5.74 -12.05 3.11
CA GLY A 200 5.78 -12.03 1.65
C GLY A 200 7.16 -11.67 1.10
N ALA A 201 7.74 -10.56 1.56
CA ALA A 201 9.07 -10.13 1.16
C ALA A 201 10.14 -11.20 1.44
N VAL A 202 10.07 -11.87 2.60
CA VAL A 202 10.94 -13.00 2.96
C VAL A 202 10.78 -14.17 1.99
N GLN A 203 9.56 -14.54 1.59
CA GLN A 203 9.35 -15.56 0.56
C GLN A 203 9.95 -15.15 -0.79
N GLY A 204 9.85 -13.87 -1.14
CA GLY A 204 10.51 -13.31 -2.31
C GLY A 204 12.02 -13.43 -2.28
N PHE A 205 12.61 -13.15 -1.12
CA PHE A 205 14.04 -13.32 -0.91
C PHE A 205 14.47 -14.79 -0.97
N ARG A 206 13.70 -15.71 -0.39
CA ARG A 206 13.94 -17.16 -0.51
C ARG A 206 13.91 -17.62 -1.97
N TRP A 207 12.97 -17.12 -2.76
CA TRP A 207 12.91 -17.39 -4.20
C TRP A 207 14.17 -16.88 -4.92
N TYR A 208 14.61 -15.66 -4.60
CA TYR A 208 15.82 -15.07 -5.19
C TYR A 208 17.07 -15.90 -4.88
N LEU A 209 17.26 -16.31 -3.62
CA LEU A 209 18.38 -17.16 -3.21
C LEU A 209 18.32 -18.56 -3.86
N GLY A 210 17.11 -19.11 -4.05
CA GLY A 210 16.91 -20.40 -4.72
C GLY A 210 17.48 -20.42 -6.14
N LYS A 211 17.36 -19.31 -6.90
CA LYS A 211 17.96 -19.20 -8.24
C LYS A 211 19.48 -19.28 -8.23
N GLY A 212 20.12 -18.69 -7.22
CA GLY A 212 21.57 -18.73 -7.07
C GLY A 212 22.11 -20.14 -6.85
N ARG A 213 21.34 -21.00 -6.15
CA ARG A 213 21.69 -22.41 -5.94
C ARG A 213 21.58 -23.24 -7.22
N VAL A 214 20.52 -23.04 -8.00
CA VAL A 214 20.35 -23.72 -9.31
C VAL A 214 21.45 -23.33 -10.29
N LYS A 215 21.79 -22.03 -10.38
CA LYS A 215 22.90 -21.58 -11.23
C LYS A 215 24.26 -22.18 -10.83
N ARG A 216 24.54 -22.32 -9.53
CA ARG A 216 25.79 -22.96 -9.05
C ARG A 216 25.82 -24.46 -9.27
N ALA A 217 24.69 -25.16 -9.14
CA ALA A 217 24.60 -26.58 -9.45
C ALA A 217 24.92 -26.84 -10.93
N ILE A 218 24.36 -26.03 -11.84
CA ILE A 218 24.63 -26.14 -13.29
C ILE A 218 26.11 -25.79 -13.61
N ALA A 219 26.70 -24.82 -12.92
CA ALA A 219 28.10 -24.45 -13.13
C ALA A 219 29.11 -25.46 -12.55
N GLY A 220 28.71 -26.25 -11.54
CA GLY A 220 29.54 -27.29 -10.92
C GLY A 220 29.59 -28.61 -11.71
N ASP A 221 28.61 -28.87 -12.57
CA ASP A 221 28.57 -30.06 -13.44
C ASP A 221 29.43 -29.94 -14.71
N VAL A 222 29.98 -28.75 -15.00
CA VAL A 222 30.94 -28.56 -16.10
C VAL A 222 32.35 -28.85 -15.57
N SER A 223 32.68 -30.14 -15.41
CA SER A 223 34.06 -30.57 -15.16
C SER A 223 34.89 -30.35 -16.44
N PRO A 224 36.11 -29.77 -16.37
CA PRO A 224 36.94 -29.62 -17.56
C PRO A 224 37.34 -31.01 -18.06
N ILE A 225 36.92 -31.32 -19.29
CA ILE A 225 37.39 -32.50 -20.03
C ILE A 225 38.92 -32.40 -20.09
N GLN A 226 39.61 -33.28 -19.36
CA GLN A 226 41.06 -33.40 -19.48
C GLN A 226 41.37 -33.90 -20.90
N PRO A 227 42.31 -33.26 -21.62
CA PRO A 227 42.73 -33.74 -22.92
C PRO A 227 43.42 -35.11 -22.78
N PRO A 228 43.21 -36.03 -23.73
CA PRO A 228 43.85 -37.34 -23.70
C PRO A 228 45.38 -37.18 -23.85
N THR A 229 46.11 -37.84 -22.96
CA THR A 229 47.57 -38.03 -23.00
C THR A 229 47.96 -39.19 -23.90
#